data_AF-A0A3N5VJB4-F1
#
_entry.id   AF-A0A3N5VJB4-F1
#
_cell.length_a   1.000
_cell.length_b   1.000
_cell.length_c   1.000
_cell.angle_alpha   90.00
_cell.angle_beta   90.00
_cell.angle_gamma   90.00
#
_symmetry.space_group_name_H-M   'P 1'
#
loop_
_entity.id
_entity.type
_entity.pdbx_description
1 polymer ?
#
loop_
_entity_poly.entity_id
_entity_poly.type
_entity_poly.pdbx_seq_one_letter_code
_entity_poly.pdbx_strand_id
1 'polypeptide(L)' 'MKVGFPVERDEGMESRVYGHFGSAPAFVVVDTNNNEIRAIQNQDLHHIHGACNPIRALDGQMLDSLVVGGIGGGA' A
#
# COMPACT_ATOMS: atom_id res chain seq x y z
N MET A 1 6.27 14.66 -0.90
CA MET A 1 6.32 13.47 -1.77
C MET A 1 5.57 12.39 -1.03
N LYS A 2 4.68 11.66 -1.72
CA LYS A 2 3.84 10.62 -1.12
C LYS A 2 4.45 9.25 -1.33
N VAL A 3 4.87 8.62 -0.24
CA VAL A 3 5.45 7.27 -0.25
C VAL A 3 4.49 6.31 0.42
N GLY A 4 4.12 5.22 -0.28
CA GLY A 4 3.27 4.17 0.26
C GLY A 4 4.02 2.95 0.74
N PHE A 5 3.52 2.34 1.80
CA PHE A 5 4.03 1.13 2.43
C PHE A 5 2.87 0.15 2.63
N PRO A 6 2.89 -1.06 2.02
CA PRO A 6 1.92 -2.10 2.35
C PRO A 6 2.15 -2.57 3.79
N VAL A 7 1.09 -2.69 4.58
CA VAL A 7 1.18 -3.03 6.01
C VAL A 7 0.19 -4.13 6.40
N GLU A 8 0.55 -4.90 7.43
CA GLU A 8 -0.31 -5.95 8.02
C GLU A 8 -1.56 -5.36 8.68
N ARG A 9 -1.41 -4.17 9.28
CA ARG A 9 -2.45 -3.42 9.98
C ARG A 9 -2.06 -1.95 9.99
N ASP A 10 -3.05 -1.07 9.99
CA ASP A 10 -2.84 0.35 10.26
C ASP A 10 -2.54 0.58 11.74
N GLU A 11 -1.26 0.82 12.03
CA GLU A 11 -0.71 1.27 13.30
C GLU A 11 0.12 2.57 13.08
N GLY A 12 -0.17 3.31 12.00
CA GLY A 12 0.60 4.49 11.60
C GLY A 12 2.06 4.16 11.28
N MET A 13 3.00 4.91 11.84
CA MET A 13 4.45 4.71 11.61
C MET A 13 5.00 3.40 12.20
N GLU A 14 4.32 2.85 13.21
CA GLU A 14 4.73 1.59 13.85
C GLU A 14 4.22 0.36 13.08
N SER A 15 3.45 0.58 12.01
CA SER A 15 2.88 -0.49 11.20
C SER A 15 3.97 -1.38 10.61
N ARG A 16 3.81 -2.69 10.79
CA ARG A 16 4.69 -3.68 10.18
C ARG A 16 4.46 -3.77 8.68
N VAL A 17 5.53 -3.62 7.90
CA VAL A 17 5.51 -3.80 6.44
C VAL A 17 5.10 -5.23 6.08
N TYR A 18 4.18 -5.35 5.14
CA TYR A 18 3.69 -6.62 4.64
C TYR A 18 4.51 -7.11 3.44
N GLY A 19 4.80 -8.41 3.39
CA GLY A 19 5.70 -9.01 2.40
C GLY A 19 5.12 -9.14 0.99
N HIS A 20 3.81 -9.02 0.83
CA HIS A 20 3.12 -9.19 -0.45
C HIS A 20 2.29 -7.95 -0.78
N PHE A 21 2.81 -7.09 -1.65
CA PHE A 21 2.15 -5.83 -2.05
C PHE A 21 0.65 -6.00 -2.37
N GLY A 22 0.32 -6.88 -3.32
CA GLY A 22 -1.03 -6.95 -3.88
C GLY A 22 -2.11 -7.49 -2.94
N SER A 23 -1.71 -8.21 -1.88
CA SER A 23 -2.62 -8.78 -0.89
C SER A 23 -2.48 -8.10 0.48
N ALA A 24 -1.79 -6.97 0.55
CA ALA A 24 -1.67 -6.20 1.79
C ALA A 24 -3.04 -5.75 2.28
N PRO A 25 -3.37 -5.91 3.57
CA PRO A 25 -4.64 -5.43 4.14
C PRO A 25 -4.82 -3.91 4.03
N ALA A 26 -3.73 -3.16 4.15
CA ALA A 26 -3.75 -1.70 4.07
C ALA A 26 -2.42 -1.14 3.57
N PHE A 27 -2.41 0.16 3.29
CA PHE A 27 -1.23 0.92 2.93
C PHE A 27 -1.11 2.13 3.85
N VAL A 28 0.06 2.33 4.45
CA VAL A 28 0.41 3.60 5.10
C VAL A 28 1.06 4.51 4.07
N VAL A 29 0.60 5.74 3.98
CA VAL A 29 1.11 6.78 3.10
C VAL A 29 1.71 7.88 3.93
N VAL A 30 2.98 8.17 3.68
CA VAL A 30 3.72 9.27 4.30
C VAL A 30 3.89 10.37 3.25
N ASP A 31 3.38 11.56 3.54
CA ASP A 31 3.69 12.76 2.76
C ASP A 31 4.85 13.52 3.42
N THR A 32 6.01 13.46 2.76
CA THR A 32 7.24 14.08 3.25
C THR A 32 7.26 15.61 3.11
N ASN A 33 6.27 16.22 2.44
CA ASN A 33 6.23 17.67 2.29
C ASN A 33 5.62 18.35 3.52
N ASN A 34 4.64 17.70 4.16
CA ASN A 34 3.90 18.23 5.29
C ASN A 34 3.92 17.31 6.53
N ASN A 35 4.70 16.23 6.51
CA ASN A 35 4.80 15.20 7.55
C ASN A 35 3.45 14.56 7.92
N GLU A 36 2.56 14.43 6.93
CA GLU A 36 1.26 13.79 7.13
C GLU A 36 1.35 12.29 6.93
N ILE A 37 0.65 11.53 7.78
CA ILE A 37 0.53 10.07 7.69
C ILE A 37 -0.94 9.73 7.53
N ARG A 38 -1.27 8.95 6.52
CA ARG A 38 -2.63 8.46 6.26
C ARG A 38 -2.60 6.97 5.96
N ALA A 39 -3.66 6.27 6.29
CA ALA A 39 -3.84 4.87 5.91
C ALA A 39 -4.92 4.73 4.83
N ILE A 40 -4.68 3.83 3.89
CA ILE A 40 -5.63 3.42 2.86
C ILE A 40 -5.94 1.94 3.12
N GLN A 41 -7.21 1.62 3.35
CA GLN A 41 -7.62 0.22 3.45
C GLN A 41 -7.67 -0.40 2.06
N ASN A 42 -7.08 -1.57 1.89
CA ASN A 42 -7.12 -2.25 0.61
C ASN A 42 -8.53 -2.76 0.35
N GLN A 43 -9.24 -2.14 -0.60
CA GLN A 43 -10.58 -2.58 -1.01
C GLN A 43 -10.51 -3.72 -2.06
N ASP A 44 -9.30 -4.03 -2.54
CA ASP A 44 -8.97 -5.00 -3.58
C ASP A 44 -8.49 -6.33 -2.94
N LEU A 45 -9.13 -6.79 -1.85
CA LEU A 45 -8.71 -8.00 -1.12
C LEU A 45 -9.21 -9.33 -1.72
N HIS A 46 -10.29 -9.31 -2.49
CA HIS A 46 -10.93 -10.51 -3.07
C HIS A 46 -10.64 -10.67 -4.57
N HIS A 47 -9.37 -10.61 -4.96
CA HIS A 47 -9.00 -10.67 -6.37
C HIS A 47 -8.58 -12.07 -6.77
N ILE A 48 -8.92 -12.40 -8.02
CA ILE A 48 -8.43 -13.60 -8.68
C ILE A 48 -6.90 -13.49 -8.74
N HIS A 49 -6.20 -14.50 -8.22
CA HIS A 49 -4.75 -14.59 -8.24
C HIS A 49 -4.22 -14.28 -9.65
N GLY A 50 -3.40 -13.24 -9.78
CA GLY A 50 -2.74 -12.87 -11.05
C GLY A 50 -3.24 -11.58 -11.73
N ALA A 51 -4.27 -10.92 -11.20
CA ALA A 51 -4.76 -9.63 -11.74
C ALA A 51 -4.84 -8.55 -10.65
N CYS A 52 -3.76 -8.40 -9.86
CA CYS A 52 -3.69 -7.30 -8.90
C CYS A 52 -3.60 -5.99 -9.67
N ASN A 53 -4.47 -5.03 -9.34
CA ASN A 53 -4.39 -3.70 -9.92
C ASN A 53 -3.96 -2.72 -8.82
N PRO A 54 -2.66 -2.42 -8.68
CA PRO A 54 -2.10 -1.58 -7.61
C PRO A 54 -2.88 -0.29 -7.35
N ILE A 55 -3.36 0.33 -8.43
CA ILE A 55 -4.09 1.61 -8.39
C ILE A 55 -5.44 1.47 -7.70
N ARG A 56 -6.11 0.31 -7.83
CA ARG A 56 -7.37 0.04 -7.12
C ARG A 56 -7.16 -0.22 -5.64
N ALA A 57 -6.10 -0.93 -5.30
CA ALA A 57 -5.71 -1.18 -3.91
C ALA A 57 -5.42 0.13 -3.14
N LEU A 58 -4.99 1.17 -3.86
CA LEU A 58 -4.72 2.51 -3.35
C LEU A 58 -5.92 3.48 -3.43
N ASP A 59 -7.12 2.99 -3.73
CA ASP A 59 -8.35 3.81 -3.83
C ASP A 59 -8.19 5.03 -4.78
N GLY A 60 -7.44 4.86 -5.88
CA GLY A 60 -7.16 5.94 -6.83
C GLY A 60 -6.22 7.04 -6.31
N GLN A 61 -5.60 6.87 -5.14
CA GLN A 61 -4.59 7.78 -4.62
C GLN A 61 -3.31 7.66 -5.45
N MET A 62 -2.85 8.80 -5.98
CA MET A 62 -1.53 8.88 -6.59
C MET A 62 -0.45 8.90 -5.53
N LEU A 63 0.46 7.92 -5.61
CA LEU A 63 1.70 7.88 -4.87
C LEU A 63 2.85 8.22 -5.80
N ASP A 64 3.84 8.94 -5.29
CA ASP A 64 5.07 9.21 -6.02
C ASP A 64 6.01 8.00 -5.98
N SER A 65 5.92 7.18 -4.94
CA SER A 65 6.78 6.01 -4.73
C SER A 65 6.13 4.98 -3.81
N LEU A 66 6.58 3.72 -3.94
CA LEU A 66 6.10 2.60 -3.13
C LEU A 66 7.31 1.80 -2.62
N VAL A 67 7.33 1.49 -1.33
CA VAL A 67 8.39 0.69 -0.69
C VAL A 67 7.79 -0.62 -0.22
N VAL A 68 8.29 -1.73 -0.73
CA VAL A 68 7.71 -3.07 -0.52
C VAL A 68 8.79 -4.08 -0.13
N GLY A 69 8.42 -5.05 0.72
CA GLY A 69 9.28 -6.21 0.99
C GLY A 69 9.37 -7.18 -0.19
N GLY A 70 8.34 -7.21 -1.03
CA GLY A 70 8.29 -8.02 -2.26
C GLY A 70 7.13 -7.60 -3.17
N ILE A 71 7.37 -7.67 -4.48
CA ILE A 71 6.39 -7.41 -5.54
C ILE A 71 6.39 -8.57 -6.53
N GLY A 72 5.22 -9.09 -6.86
CA GLY A 72 5.07 -10.14 -7.88
C GLY A 72 5.10 -9.54 -9.28
N GLY A 73 5.58 -10.29 -10.28
CA GLY A 73 5.75 -9.78 -11.66
C GLY A 73 4.46 -9.41 -12.40
N GLY A 74 3.28 -9.54 -11.78
CA GLY A 74 1.98 -9.12 -12.31
C GLY A 74 1.33 -7.96 -11.54
N ALA A 75 2.09 -7.28 -10.68
CA ALA A 75 1.70 -6.02 -10.03
C ALA A 75 2.26 -4.82 -10.81
#